data_AF-A0A2P4X3K2-F1
#
_entry.id   AF-A0A2P4X3K2-F1
#
_cell.length_a   1.000
_cell.length_b   1.000
_cell.length_c   1.000
_cell.angle_alpha   90.00
_cell.angle_beta   90.00
_cell.angle_gamma   90.00
#
_symmetry.space_group_name_H-M   'P 1'
#
loop_
_entity.id
_entity.type
_entity.pdbx_description
1 polymer ?
#
loop_
_entity_poly.entity_id
_entity_poly.type
_entity_poly.pdbx_seq_one_letter_code
_entity_poly.pdbx_strand_id
1 'polypeptide(L)'
;MLQAPVAELKPAQPKSLRLKGKEGENLHFWVREVELAMDAALISTERLRVAFALSNLEGRAKTWAYTRKSTSLGCFTTWAQLCQQLRAAFLPANYEYRQRSRFLACKQGKRELRE
;
A
#
# COMPACT_ATOMS: atom_id res chain seq x y z
N MET A 1 35.74 29.79 11.04
CA MET A 1 34.41 29.13 10.98
C MET A 1 34.50 28.05 9.91
N LEU A 2 34.46 26.78 10.28
CA LEU A 2 34.43 25.67 9.31
C LEU A 2 32.97 25.31 9.03
N GLN A 3 32.49 25.61 7.83
CA GLN A 3 31.19 25.14 7.34
C GLN A 3 31.33 23.67 6.94
N ALA A 4 30.59 22.80 7.63
CA ALA A 4 30.43 21.40 7.22
C ALA A 4 29.48 21.32 6.01
N PRO A 5 29.73 20.45 5.03
CA PRO A 5 28.82 20.29 3.90
C PRO A 5 27.55 19.58 4.41
N VAL A 6 26.40 20.21 4.21
CA VAL A 6 25.11 19.55 4.38
C VAL A 6 25.04 18.46 3.31
N ALA A 7 25.29 17.22 3.71
CA ALA A 7 25.01 16.08 2.86
C ALA A 7 23.53 16.09 2.52
N GLU A 8 23.18 16.39 1.27
CA GLU A 8 21.84 16.19 0.75
C GLU A 8 21.47 14.71 0.93
N LEU A 9 20.69 14.41 1.96
CA LEU A 9 20.10 13.11 2.15
C LEU A 9 19.04 12.96 1.05
N LYS A 10 19.42 12.33 -0.07
CA LYS A 10 18.47 11.94 -1.11
C LYS A 10 17.36 11.16 -0.41
N PRO A 11 16.07 11.56 -0.51
CA PRO A 11 15.00 10.82 0.12
C PRO A 11 15.04 9.40 -0.43
N ALA A 12 15.41 8.44 0.41
CA ALA A 12 15.28 7.04 0.07
C ALA A 12 13.78 6.78 -0.01
N GLN A 13 13.20 6.90 -1.20
CA GLN A 13 11.83 6.43 -1.40
C GLN A 13 11.82 4.96 -0.99
N PRO A 14 11.08 4.59 0.06
CA PRO A 14 11.07 3.21 0.52
C PRO A 14 10.59 2.34 -0.65
N LYS A 15 11.45 1.43 -1.12
CA LYS A 15 11.12 0.49 -2.22
C LYS A 15 9.82 -0.30 -1.96
N SER A 16 9.38 -0.38 -0.70
CA SER A 16 8.21 -1.10 -0.21
C SER A 16 6.86 -0.43 -0.52
N LEU A 17 6.82 0.89 -0.73
CA LEU A 17 5.54 1.61 -0.79
C LEU A 17 4.78 1.46 -2.13
N ARG A 18 5.21 0.61 -3.07
CA ARG A 18 4.66 0.60 -4.42
C ARG A 18 3.71 -0.57 -4.68
N LEU A 19 2.43 -0.27 -4.90
CA LEU A 19 1.42 -1.27 -5.28
C LEU A 19 1.38 -1.40 -6.80
N LYS A 20 1.63 -2.60 -7.33
CA LYS A 20 1.61 -2.84 -8.79
C LYS A 20 0.28 -3.41 -9.28
N GLY A 21 -0.50 -4.01 -8.38
CA GLY A 21 -1.77 -4.67 -8.70
C GLY A 21 -1.59 -6.10 -9.22
N LYS A 22 -0.58 -6.81 -8.71
CA LYS A 22 -0.32 -8.23 -9.04
C LYS A 22 -1.11 -9.17 -8.12
N GLU A 23 -1.47 -10.34 -8.63
CA GLU A 23 -2.06 -11.39 -7.80
C GLU A 23 -1.05 -11.86 -6.75
N GLY A 24 -1.46 -11.90 -5.48
CA GLY A 24 -0.59 -12.21 -4.35
C GLY A 24 0.09 -11.01 -3.69
N GLU A 25 0.04 -9.81 -4.28
CA GLU A 25 0.39 -8.58 -3.55
C GLU A 25 -0.60 -8.36 -2.40
N ASN A 26 -0.07 -8.09 -1.22
CA ASN A 26 -0.88 -7.91 -0.03
C ASN A 26 -1.32 -6.45 0.08
N LEU A 27 -2.53 -6.17 -0.42
CA LEU A 27 -3.13 -4.83 -0.34
C LEU A 27 -3.27 -4.33 1.11
N HIS A 28 -3.51 -5.22 2.09
CA HIS A 28 -3.63 -4.80 3.49
C HIS A 28 -2.30 -4.29 4.05
N PHE A 29 -1.18 -4.98 3.77
CA PHE A 29 0.13 -4.49 4.17
C PHE A 29 0.46 -3.17 3.48
N TRP A 30 0.21 -3.05 2.18
CA TRP A 30 0.45 -1.80 1.45
C TRP A 30 -0.36 -0.62 2.02
N VAL A 31 -1.67 -0.80 2.27
CA VAL A 31 -2.51 0.23 2.91
C VAL A 31 -1.92 0.66 4.24
N ARG A 32 -1.46 -0.28 5.07
CA ARG A 32 -0.88 0.02 6.38
C ARG A 32 0.46 0.76 6.28
N GLU A 33 1.34 0.37 5.36
CA GLU A 33 2.60 1.08 5.16
C GLU A 33 2.39 2.50 4.64
N VAL A 34 1.40 2.69 3.77
CA VAL A 34 1.03 4.01 3.25
C VAL A 34 0.47 4.90 4.36
N GLU A 35 -0.40 4.37 5.25
CA GLU A 35 -0.88 5.10 6.43
C GLU A 35 0.28 5.54 7.33
N LEU A 36 1.21 4.64 7.64
CA LEU A 36 2.39 4.96 8.45
C LEU A 36 3.27 6.04 7.79
N ALA A 37 3.44 5.98 6.47
CA ALA A 37 4.19 6.98 5.73
C ALA A 37 3.47 8.35 5.72
N MET A 38 2.14 8.37 5.62
CA MET A 38 1.33 9.59 5.73
C MET A 38 1.47 10.21 7.13
N ASP A 39 1.39 9.40 8.18
CA ASP A 39 1.53 9.86 9.57
C ASP A 39 2.93 10.43 9.81
N ALA A 40 3.98 9.73 9.36
CA ALA A 40 5.37 10.20 9.47
C ALA A 40 5.62 11.50 8.68
N ALA A 41 4.93 11.68 7.55
CA ALA A 41 5.02 12.88 6.72
C ALA A 41 4.02 13.98 7.12
N LEU A 42 3.26 13.80 8.22
CA LEU A 42 2.24 14.73 8.70
C LEU A 42 1.18 15.09 7.64
N ILE A 43 0.81 14.13 6.79
CA ILE A 43 -0.19 14.29 5.74
C ILE A 43 -1.60 14.15 6.34
N SER A 44 -2.21 15.29 6.64
CA SER A 44 -3.49 15.34 7.35
C SER A 44 -4.72 15.51 6.44
N THR A 45 -4.59 16.18 5.30
CA THR A 45 -5.75 16.44 4.43
C THR A 45 -6.07 15.26 3.52
N GLU A 46 -7.35 14.95 3.34
CA GLU A 46 -7.79 13.86 2.45
C GLU A 46 -7.28 14.02 1.03
N ARG A 47 -7.24 15.25 0.51
CA ARG A 47 -6.68 15.54 -0.82
C ARG A 47 -5.22 15.13 -0.94
N LEU A 48 -4.39 15.47 0.05
CA LEU A 48 -2.97 15.09 0.05
C LEU A 48 -2.79 13.60 0.29
N ARG A 49 -3.60 12.98 1.15
CA ARG A 49 -3.59 11.52 1.36
C ARG A 49 -3.88 10.77 0.06
N VAL A 50 -4.95 11.15 -0.63
CA VAL A 50 -5.30 10.55 -1.93
C VAL A 50 -4.19 10.78 -2.96
N ALA A 51 -3.64 12.00 -3.06
CA ALA A 51 -2.54 12.29 -3.99
C ALA A 51 -1.28 11.45 -3.69
N PHE A 52 -0.91 11.34 -2.42
CA PHE A 52 0.23 10.55 -1.96
C PHE A 52 0.03 9.05 -2.20
N ALA A 53 -1.15 8.51 -1.92
CA ALA A 53 -1.45 7.12 -2.22
C ALA A 53 -1.37 6.81 -3.72
N LEU A 54 -1.88 7.71 -4.56
CA LEU A 54 -1.87 7.54 -6.01
C LEU A 54 -0.46 7.62 -6.61
N SER A 55 0.43 8.45 -6.04
CA SER A 55 1.84 8.52 -6.49
C SER A 55 2.61 7.23 -6.19
N ASN A 56 2.14 6.45 -5.22
CA ASN A 56 2.66 5.16 -4.81
C ASN A 56 2.05 3.97 -5.58
N LEU A 57 1.19 4.22 -6.58
CA LEU A 57 0.71 3.18 -7.48
C LEU A 57 1.67 3.00 -8.67
N GLU A 58 1.87 1.74 -9.05
CA GLU A 58 2.62 1.34 -10.23
C GLU A 58 1.84 0.32 -11.07
N GLY A 59 2.35 0.01 -12.26
CA GLY A 59 1.84 -1.06 -13.10
C GLY A 59 0.32 -1.01 -13.32
N ARG A 60 -0.34 -2.15 -13.10
CA ARG A 60 -1.78 -2.32 -13.29
C ARG A 60 -2.60 -1.44 -12.36
N ALA A 61 -2.16 -1.27 -11.10
CA ALA A 61 -2.84 -0.42 -10.13
C ALA A 61 -2.85 1.05 -10.57
N LYS A 62 -1.73 1.54 -11.12
CA LYS A 62 -1.64 2.89 -11.67
C LYS A 62 -2.57 3.06 -12.87
N THR A 63 -2.51 2.17 -13.85
CA THR A 63 -3.37 2.23 -15.05
C THR A 63 -4.84 2.24 -14.67
N TRP A 64 -5.26 1.33 -13.79
CA TRP A 64 -6.64 1.26 -13.31
C TRP A 64 -7.10 2.57 -12.64
N ALA A 65 -6.26 3.18 -11.80
CA ALA A 65 -6.61 4.40 -11.09
C ALA A 65 -6.83 5.59 -12.04
N TYR A 66 -6.01 5.70 -13.10
CA TYR A 66 -6.17 6.75 -14.10
C TYR A 66 -7.40 6.54 -14.99
N THR A 67 -7.69 5.31 -15.41
CA THR A 67 -8.93 4.98 -16.12
C THR A 67 -10.15 5.37 -15.28
N ARG A 68 -10.12 5.08 -13.97
CA ARG A 68 -11.23 5.43 -13.08
C ARG A 68 -11.40 6.95 -12.93
N LYS A 69 -10.29 7.68 -12.83
CA LYS A 69 -10.30 9.16 -12.85
C LYS A 69 -10.85 9.76 -14.13
N SER A 70 -10.63 9.14 -15.29
CA SER A 70 -11.18 9.64 -16.55
C SER A 70 -12.69 9.45 -16.68
N THR A 71 -13.26 8.43 -16.02
CA THR A 71 -14.69 8.10 -16.15
C THR A 71 -15.56 8.76 -15.08
N SER A 72 -14.99 9.10 -13.92
CA SER A 72 -15.74 9.66 -12.80
C SER A 72 -14.96 10.79 -12.13
N LEU A 73 -15.52 12.00 -12.27
CA LEU A 73 -15.10 13.18 -11.53
C LEU A 73 -15.26 12.91 -10.03
N GLY A 74 -14.21 13.16 -9.25
CA GLY A 74 -14.24 12.91 -7.80
C GLY A 74 -14.29 11.43 -7.40
N CYS A 75 -13.84 10.50 -8.25
CA CYS A 75 -13.83 9.07 -7.91
C CYS A 75 -13.03 8.71 -6.65
N PHE A 76 -12.10 9.56 -6.21
CA PHE A 76 -11.30 9.41 -4.99
C PHE A 76 -11.33 10.73 -4.19
N THR A 77 -12.35 10.92 -3.35
CA THR A 77 -12.49 12.09 -2.47
C THR A 77 -11.86 11.86 -1.10
N THR A 78 -11.74 10.60 -0.66
CA THR A 78 -11.14 10.24 0.63
C THR A 78 -10.22 9.02 0.52
N TRP A 79 -9.30 8.89 1.47
CA TRP A 79 -8.44 7.72 1.64
C TRP A 79 -9.25 6.43 1.80
N ALA A 80 -10.30 6.47 2.62
CA ALA A 80 -11.19 5.34 2.86
C ALA A 80 -11.88 4.87 1.56
N GLN A 81 -12.38 5.81 0.76
CA GLN A 81 -13.00 5.50 -0.53
C GLN A 81 -11.99 4.87 -1.49
N LEU A 82 -10.77 5.41 -1.58
CA LEU A 82 -9.70 4.84 -2.40
C LEU A 82 -9.37 3.41 -1.97
N CYS A 83 -9.21 3.17 -0.66
CA CYS A 83 -8.95 1.83 -0.12
C CYS A 83 -10.06 0.84 -0.46
N GLN A 84 -11.32 1.23 -0.28
CA GLN A 84 -12.47 0.38 -0.61
C GLN A 84 -12.48 0.02 -2.10
N GLN A 85 -12.21 1.00 -2.96
CA GLN A 85 -12.18 0.80 -4.40
C GLN A 85 -11.00 -0.08 -4.86
N LEU A 86 -9.82 0.08 -4.25
CA LEU A 86 -8.68 -0.81 -4.50
C LEU A 86 -8.98 -2.24 -4.05
N ARG A 87 -9.62 -2.42 -2.89
CA ARG A 87 -10.05 -3.75 -2.41
C ARG A 87 -10.99 -4.42 -3.40
N ALA A 88 -12.02 -3.70 -3.87
CA ALA A 88 -12.97 -4.22 -4.84
C ALA A 88 -12.33 -4.58 -6.19
N ALA A 89 -11.28 -3.87 -6.61
CA ALA A 89 -10.63 -4.11 -7.90
C ALA A 89 -9.55 -5.20 -7.87
N PHE A 90 -8.84 -5.36 -6.75
CA PHE A 90 -7.65 -6.20 -6.67
C PHE A 90 -7.78 -7.41 -5.73
N LEU A 91 -8.80 -7.47 -4.87
CA LEU A 91 -9.06 -8.65 -4.04
C LEU A 91 -10.10 -9.57 -4.69
N PRO A 92 -9.83 -10.88 -4.81
CA PRO A 92 -10.86 -11.83 -5.23
C PRO A 92 -12.00 -11.90 -4.21
N ALA A 93 -13.22 -12.21 -4.67
CA ALA A 93 -14.42 -12.26 -3.82
C ALA A 93 -14.32 -13.19 -2.59
N ASN A 94 -13.44 -14.20 -2.64
CA ASN A 94 -13.18 -15.14 -1.55
C ASN A 94 -11.82 -14.93 -0.88
N TYR A 95 -11.25 -13.71 -0.95
CA TYR A 95 -9.93 -13.41 -0.40
C TYR A 95 -9.79 -13.78 1.08
N GLU A 96 -10.72 -13.39 1.94
CA GLU A 96 -10.65 -13.69 3.37
C GLU A 96 -10.67 -15.20 3.64
N TYR A 97 -11.53 -15.93 2.93
CA TYR A 97 -11.58 -17.40 3.01
C TYR A 97 -10.24 -18.02 2.58
N ARG A 98 -9.65 -17.56 1.47
CA ARG A 98 -8.34 -18.02 1.00
C ARG A 98 -7.23 -17.74 2.02
N GLN A 99 -7.23 -16.56 2.64
CA GLN A 99 -6.23 -16.23 3.67
C GLN A 99 -6.38 -17.12 4.91
N ARG A 100 -7.60 -17.30 5.42
CA ARG A 100 -7.87 -18.19 6.56
C ARG A 100 -7.50 -19.64 6.25
N SER A 101 -7.86 -20.13 5.07
CA SER A 101 -7.52 -21.49 4.63
C SER A 101 -6.01 -21.70 4.54
N ARG A 102 -5.26 -20.74 3.98
CA ARG A 102 -3.79 -20.79 3.94
C ARG A 102 -3.18 -20.81 5.33
N PHE A 103 -3.66 -19.93 6.22
CA PHE A 103 -3.18 -19.87 7.60
C PHE A 103 -3.41 -21.19 8.34
N LEU A 104 -4.59 -21.79 8.20
CA LEU A 104 -4.90 -23.09 8.80
C LEU A 104 -4.11 -24.26 8.17
N ALA A 105 -3.72 -24.14 6.90
CA ALA A 105 -2.88 -25.13 6.24
C ALA A 105 -1.41 -25.07 6.71
N CYS A 106 -0.96 -23.96 7.29
CA CYS A 106 0.38 -23.84 7.85
C CYS A 106 0.52 -24.73 9.09
N LYS A 107 1.20 -25.88 8.95
CA LYS A 107 1.58 -26.72 10.10
C LYS A 107 2.79 -26.11 10.81
N GLN A 108 2.76 -26.09 12.14
CA GLN A 108 3.92 -25.74 12.95
C GLN A 108 5.00 -26.82 12.75
N GLY A 109 6.22 -26.43 12.37
CA GLY A 109 7.34 -27.37 12.27
C GLY A 109 7.62 -28.04 13.61
N LYS A 110 8.06 -29.31 13.60
CA LYS A 110 8.49 -30.00 14.82
C LYS A 110 9.60 -29.18 15.49
N ARG A 111 9.34 -28.65 16.68
CA ARG A 111 10.39 -28.14 17.57
C ARG A 111 11.11 -29.36 18.15
N GLU A 112 12.37 -29.55 17.76
CA GLU A 112 13.25 -30.44 18.51
C GLU A 112 13.70 -29.70 19.77
N LEU A 113 13.34 -30.24 20.94
CA LEU A 113 13.94 -29.84 22.21
C LEU A 113 15.39 -30.30 22.19
N ARG A 114 16.33 -29.34 22.13
CA ARG A 114 17.72 -29.62 22.49
C ARG A 114 17.84 -29.43 24.00
N GLU A 115 18.20 -30.51 24.68
CA GLU A 115 18.64 -30.54 26.08
C GLU A 115 19.99 -29.83 26.25
#